data_AF-A0A7V5WDP2-F1
#
_entry.id   AF-A0A7V5WDP2-F1
#
_cell.length_a   1.000
_cell.length_b   1.000
_cell.length_c   1.000
_cell.angle_alpha   90.00
_cell.angle_beta   90.00
_cell.angle_gamma   90.00
#
_symmetry.space_group_name_H-M   'P 1'
#
loop_
_entity.id
_entity.type
_entity.pdbx_description
1 polymer ?
#
loop_
_entity_poly.entity_id
_entity_poly.type
_entity_poly.pdbx_seq_one_letter_code
_entity_poly.pdbx_strand_id
1 'polypeptide(L)'
;MYVVLRVVDNLKIILSPILPHTAQQLHEYLGYEGRLFGRQQVVEYQEDAPHGGVRSHEALTYDHSGAVGTWTPSQLPPGQALRKPAPLFKKLDESVVEEEYARLAG
;
A
#
# COMPACT_ATOMS: atom_id res chain seq x y z
N MET A 1 21.99 15.89 4.15
CA MET A 1 20.93 15.03 4.72
C MET A 1 19.56 15.24 4.06
N TYR A 2 19.08 16.49 3.95
CA TYR A 2 17.75 16.79 3.36
C TYR A 2 17.50 16.21 1.96
N VAL A 3 18.46 16.35 1.04
CA VAL A 3 18.31 15.86 -0.34
C VAL A 3 18.06 14.35 -0.40
N VAL A 4 18.79 13.57 0.41
CA VAL A 4 18.61 12.10 0.48
C VAL A 4 17.22 11.76 1.00
N LEU A 5 16.76 12.44 2.05
CA LEU A 5 15.40 12.24 2.57
C LEU A 5 14.33 12.61 1.54
N ARG A 6 14.53 13.67 0.75
CA ARG A 6 13.64 14.02 -0.36
C ARG A 6 13.60 12.97 -1.45
N VAL A 7 14.72 12.36 -1.79
CA VAL A 7 14.78 11.24 -2.74
C VAL A 7 13.97 10.06 -2.20
N VAL A 8 14.22 9.66 -0.95
CA VAL A 8 13.51 8.55 -0.30
C VAL A 8 12.00 8.82 -0.21
N ASP A 9 11.61 10.03 0.15
CA ASP A 9 10.23 10.47 0.26
C ASP A 9 9.48 10.53 -1.09
N ASN A 10 10.19 10.79 -2.19
CA ASN A 10 9.63 10.69 -3.54
C ASN A 10 9.56 9.23 -4.02
N LEU A 11 10.58 8.41 -3.74
CA LEU A 11 10.57 6.98 -4.07
C LEU A 11 9.39 6.28 -3.42
N LYS A 12 9.02 6.66 -2.19
CA LYS A 12 7.80 6.20 -1.52
C LYS A 12 6.55 6.35 -2.39
N ILE A 13 6.36 7.50 -3.04
CA ILE A 13 5.20 7.78 -3.91
C ILE A 13 5.32 7.05 -5.25
N ILE A 14 6.51 7.03 -5.85
CA ILE A 14 6.74 6.34 -7.13
C ILE A 14 6.48 4.84 -7.01
N LEU A 15 6.94 4.22 -5.91
CA LEU A 15 6.85 2.78 -5.69
C LEU A 15 5.53 2.36 -5.02
N SER A 16 4.69 3.29 -4.57
CA SER A 16 3.45 2.96 -3.86
C SER A 16 2.52 2.00 -4.63
N PRO A 17 2.36 2.09 -5.97
CA PRO A 17 1.51 1.15 -6.70
C PRO A 17 2.05 -0.29 -6.75
N ILE A 18 3.35 -0.48 -6.52
CA ILE A 18 4.04 -1.78 -6.64
C ILE A 18 4.34 -2.37 -5.25
N LEU A 19 4.68 -1.52 -4.29
CA LEU A 19 5.07 -1.88 -2.93
C LEU A 19 4.21 -1.11 -1.91
N PRO A 20 2.88 -1.32 -1.89
CA PRO A 20 1.96 -0.49 -1.12
C PRO A 20 2.24 -0.52 0.38
N HIS A 21 2.56 -1.70 0.92
CA HIS A 21 2.85 -1.86 2.35
C HIS A 21 4.18 -1.23 2.74
N THR A 22 5.23 -1.40 1.93
CA THR A 22 6.54 -0.77 2.18
C THR A 22 6.46 0.75 2.07
N ALA A 23 5.73 1.26 1.08
CA ALA A 23 5.49 2.69 0.94
C ALA A 23 4.76 3.26 2.16
N GLN A 24 3.76 2.54 2.70
CA GLN A 24 3.07 2.92 3.93
C GLN A 24 4.02 2.93 5.15
N GLN A 25 4.84 1.89 5.34
CA GLN A 25 5.82 1.87 6.43
C GLN A 25 6.81 3.03 6.35
N LEU A 26 7.31 3.32 5.13
CA LEU A 26 8.20 4.45 4.91
C LEU A 26 7.49 5.80 5.13
N HIS A 27 6.21 5.91 4.77
CA HIS A 27 5.37 7.08 5.07
C HIS A 27 5.39 7.39 6.57
N GLU A 28 5.15 6.36 7.38
CA GLU A 28 5.15 6.47 8.83
C GLU A 28 6.54 6.78 9.40
N TYR A 29 7.61 6.15 8.88
CA TYR A 29 8.98 6.44 9.31
C TYR A 29 9.39 7.89 9.04
N LEU A 30 8.94 8.45 7.93
CA LEU A 30 9.18 9.85 7.61
C LEU A 30 8.36 10.81 8.51
N GLY A 31 7.47 10.29 9.37
CA GLY A 31 6.67 11.09 10.30
C GLY A 31 5.36 11.60 9.70
N TYR A 32 4.94 11.07 8.55
CA TYR A 32 3.62 11.38 8.00
C TYR A 32 2.52 10.59 8.72
N GLU A 33 1.33 11.17 8.73
CA GLU A 33 0.10 10.57 9.27
C GLU A 33 -0.84 10.13 8.15
N GLY A 34 -1.75 9.22 8.48
CA GLY A 34 -2.75 8.70 7.55
C GLY A 34 -2.27 7.48 6.77
N ARG A 35 -3.16 6.97 5.90
CA ARG A 35 -2.91 5.78 5.08
C ARG A 35 -2.85 6.17 3.62
N LEU A 36 -1.80 5.77 2.92
CA LEU A 36 -1.65 5.98 1.48
C LEU A 36 -2.73 5.25 0.66
N PHE A 37 -3.34 4.23 1.25
CA PHE A 37 -4.35 3.39 0.60
C PHE A 37 -5.60 3.31 1.45
N GLY A 38 -6.72 3.20 0.76
CA GLY A 38 -8.05 3.00 1.31
C GLY A 38 -8.27 1.54 1.72
N ARG A 39 -9.55 1.20 1.91
CA ARG A 39 -9.96 -0.12 2.37
C ARG A 39 -10.64 -0.89 1.26
N GLN A 40 -10.15 -2.09 0.99
CA GLN A 40 -10.87 -3.06 0.19
C GLN A 40 -11.96 -3.72 1.06
N GLN A 41 -13.18 -3.80 0.54
CA GLN A 41 -14.32 -4.33 1.27
C GLN A 41 -15.31 -5.03 0.34
N VAL A 42 -15.98 -6.05 0.86
CA VAL A 42 -17.09 -6.71 0.17
C VAL A 42 -18.37 -5.93 0.47
N VAL A 43 -19.11 -5.58 -0.57
CA VAL A 43 -20.37 -4.83 -0.46
C VAL A 43 -21.44 -5.58 -1.23
N GLU A 44 -22.63 -5.71 -0.65
CA GLU A 44 -23.80 -6.26 -1.31
C GLU A 44 -24.47 -5.20 -2.18
N TYR A 45 -24.67 -5.51 -3.46
CA TYR A 45 -25.36 -4.66 -4.43
C TYR A 45 -26.67 -5.28 -4.87
N GLN A 46 -27.67 -4.42 -5.07
CA GLN A 46 -28.93 -4.76 -5.69
C GLN A 46 -28.98 -4.09 -7.07
N GLU A 47 -29.09 -4.91 -8.12
CA GLU A 47 -29.13 -4.46 -9.51
C GLU A 47 -30.35 -5.01 -10.23
N ASP A 48 -30.84 -4.27 -11.24
CA ASP A 48 -31.92 -4.74 -12.10
C ASP A 48 -31.47 -5.97 -12.90
N ALA A 49 -32.23 -7.05 -12.79
CA ALA A 49 -31.94 -8.28 -13.49
C ALA A 49 -32.26 -8.15 -15.00
N PRO A 50 -31.47 -8.76 -15.90
CA PRO A 50 -31.69 -8.71 -17.36
C PRO A 50 -33.06 -9.22 -17.83
N HIS A 51 -33.78 -9.98 -17.00
CA HIS A 51 -35.08 -10.58 -17.29
C HIS A 51 -36.21 -10.02 -16.41
N GLY A 52 -35.98 -8.86 -15.77
CA GLY A 52 -36.90 -8.25 -14.81
C GLY A 52 -36.70 -8.75 -13.38
N GLY A 53 -36.96 -7.87 -12.41
CA GLY A 53 -36.71 -8.12 -10.98
C GLY A 53 -35.36 -7.56 -10.50
N VAL A 54 -35.03 -7.79 -9.23
CA VAL A 54 -33.80 -7.32 -8.58
C VAL A 54 -32.91 -8.52 -8.26
N ARG A 55 -31.64 -8.46 -8.64
CA ARG A 55 -30.60 -9.43 -8.27
C ARG A 55 -29.72 -8.86 -7.17
N SER A 56 -29.54 -9.60 -6.08
CA SER A 56 -28.49 -9.34 -5.09
C SER A 56 -27.20 -10.09 -5.46
N HIS A 57 -26.05 -9.43 -5.28
CA HIS A 57 -24.73 -10.07 -5.35
C HIS A 57 -23.70 -9.29 -4.53
N GLU A 58 -22.64 -9.98 -4.12
CA GLU A 58 -21.49 -9.35 -3.48
C GLU A 58 -20.47 -8.90 -4.52
N ALA A 59 -19.95 -7.70 -4.34
CA ALA A 59 -18.85 -7.18 -5.13
C ALA A 59 -17.70 -6.75 -4.21
N LEU A 60 -16.48 -7.01 -4.69
CA LEU A 60 -15.28 -6.50 -4.06
C LEU A 60 -15.05 -5.06 -4.50
N THR A 61 -15.12 -4.13 -3.56
CA THR A 61 -15.05 -2.69 -3.79
C THR A 61 -13.87 -2.07 -3.06
N TYR A 62 -13.54 -0.84 -3.44
CA TYR A 62 -12.47 -0.06 -2.82
C TYR A 62 -13.00 1.28 -2.34
N ASP A 63 -12.95 1.49 -1.03
CA ASP A 63 -13.28 2.77 -0.40
C ASP A 63 -12.00 3.59 -0.19
N HIS A 64 -11.87 4.67 -0.94
CA HIS A 64 -10.73 5.58 -0.91
C HIS A 64 -10.92 6.76 0.04
N SER A 65 -12.07 6.88 0.73
CA SER A 65 -12.40 8.06 1.56
C SER A 65 -11.40 8.32 2.68
N GLY A 66 -10.77 7.27 3.22
CA GLY A 66 -9.72 7.35 4.24
C GLY A 66 -8.28 7.40 3.70
N ALA A 67 -8.09 7.36 2.38
CA ALA A 67 -6.77 7.39 1.77
C ALA A 67 -6.24 8.84 1.69
N VAL A 68 -4.94 9.02 1.94
CA VAL A 68 -4.24 10.30 1.83
C VAL A 68 -3.17 10.24 0.75
N GLY A 69 -2.77 11.43 0.31
CA GLY A 69 -1.70 11.59 -0.67
C GLY A 69 -2.19 11.53 -2.11
N THR A 70 -1.37 12.07 -2.98
CA THR A 70 -1.57 12.12 -4.43
C THR A 70 -0.31 11.64 -5.12
N TRP A 71 -0.43 11.14 -6.36
CA TRP A 71 0.72 10.74 -7.14
C TRP A 71 1.44 11.96 -7.73
N THR A 72 2.08 12.71 -6.84
CA THR A 72 2.79 13.96 -7.09
C THR A 72 4.07 13.95 -6.26
N PRO A 73 5.10 14.76 -6.63
CA PRO A 73 6.27 14.92 -5.78
C PRO A 73 5.87 15.25 -4.34
N SER A 74 6.38 14.48 -3.37
CA SER A 74 6.09 14.71 -1.96
C SER A 74 6.64 16.07 -1.53
N GLN A 75 6.23 16.58 -0.37
CA GLN A 75 6.89 17.72 0.28
C GLN A 75 7.24 17.30 1.70
N LEU A 76 8.53 17.21 2.00
CA LEU A 76 9.03 16.93 3.35
C LEU A 76 9.45 18.26 3.98
N PRO A 77 8.64 18.85 4.88
CA PRO A 77 8.96 20.11 5.52
C PRO A 77 10.24 20.02 6.36
N PRO A 78 11.08 21.06 6.36
CA PRO A 78 12.17 21.17 7.32
C PRO A 78 11.65 21.08 8.76
N GLY A 79 12.36 20.34 9.61
CA GLY A 79 11.98 20.16 11.01
C GLY A 79 10.91 19.08 11.25
N GLN A 80 10.42 18.39 10.21
CA GLN A 80 9.54 17.24 10.40
C GLN A 80 10.25 16.15 11.23
N ALA A 81 9.63 15.77 12.35
CA ALA A 81 10.16 14.75 13.23
C ALA A 81 10.04 13.38 12.56
N LEU A 82 11.18 12.73 12.34
CA LEU A 82 11.23 11.36 11.82
C LEU A 82 10.96 10.36 12.95
N ARG A 83 10.23 9.29 12.63
CA ARG A 83 10.06 8.16 13.55
C ARG A 83 11.23 7.20 13.40
N LYS A 84 11.49 6.38 14.42
CA LYS A 84 12.61 5.43 14.41
C LYS A 84 12.40 4.40 13.28
N PRO A 85 13.26 4.36 12.25
CA PRO A 85 13.10 3.41 11.16
C PRO A 85 13.59 2.03 11.56
N ALA A 86 13.05 1.02 10.88
CA ALA A 86 13.58 -0.34 10.85
C ALA A 86 13.85 -0.75 9.39
N PRO A 87 14.65 -1.81 9.13
CA PRO A 87 14.86 -2.31 7.78
C PRO A 87 13.54 -2.64 7.09
N LEU A 88 13.31 -2.05 5.91
CA LEU A 88 12.09 -2.25 5.12
C LEU A 88 12.04 -3.59 4.38
N PHE A 89 13.21 -4.21 4.17
CA PHE A 89 13.33 -5.48 3.46
C PHE A 89 14.22 -6.43 4.26
N LYS A 90 13.77 -7.68 4.37
CA LYS A 90 14.57 -8.77 4.91
C LYS A 90 15.20 -9.51 3.73
N LYS A 91 16.50 -9.77 3.80
CA LYS A 91 17.18 -10.64 2.85
C LYS A 91 16.62 -12.06 3.00
N LEU A 92 16.29 -12.71 1.89
CA LEU A 92 15.91 -14.11 1.89
C LEU A 92 17.17 -14.98 1.95
N ASP A 93 17.10 -16.03 2.76
CA ASP A 93 18.14 -17.05 2.83
C ASP A 93 18.08 -17.93 1.57
N GLU A 94 19.22 -18.48 1.17
CA GLU A 94 19.33 -19.23 -0.09
C GLU A 94 18.45 -20.50 -0.10
N SER A 95 18.21 -21.10 1.07
CA SER A 95 17.33 -22.27 1.21
C SER A 95 15.87 -21.99 0.91
N VAL A 96 15.42 -20.72 1.05
CA VAL A 96 14.01 -20.35 0.87
C VAL A 96 13.52 -20.73 -0.53
N VAL A 97 14.36 -20.58 -1.54
CA VAL A 97 13.98 -20.88 -2.93
C VAL A 97 13.60 -22.35 -3.08
N GLU A 98 14.44 -23.26 -2.62
CA GLU A 98 14.20 -24.71 -2.69
C GLU A 98 13.01 -25.14 -1.83
N GLU A 99 12.84 -24.54 -0.65
CA GLU A 99 11.71 -24.80 0.25
C GLU A 99 10.37 -24.38 -0.37
N GLU A 100 10.32 -23.23 -1.05
CA GLU A 100 9.12 -22.76 -1.77
C GLU A 100 8.81 -23.66 -2.98
N TYR A 101 9.83 -24.09 -3.74
CA TYR A 101 9.65 -25.04 -4.85
C TYR A 101 9.08 -26.38 -4.39
N ALA A 102 9.60 -26.94 -3.30
CA ALA A 102 9.11 -28.19 -2.73
C ALA A 102 7.63 -28.08 -2.29
N ARG A 103 7.23 -26.95 -1.70
CA ARG A 103 5.83 -26.72 -1.29
C ARG A 103 4.88 -26.55 -2.45
N LEU A 104 5.31 -25.96 -3.56
CA LEU A 104 4.49 -25.82 -4.77
C LEU A 104 4.32 -27.15 -5.53
N ALA A 105 5.22 -28.11 -5.33
CA ALA A 105 5.21 -29.39 -6.02
C ALA A 105 4.17 -30.40 -5.48
N GLY A 106 3.67 -30.20 -4.26
CA GLY A 106 2.69 -31.08 -3.60
C GLY A 106 3.32 -32.25 -2.85
#